data_AF-A0AAV3U7H3-F1
#
_entry.id   AF-A0AAV3U7H3-F1
#
_cell.length_a   1.000
_cell.length_b   1.000
_cell.length_c   1.000
_cell.angle_alpha   90.00
_cell.angle_beta   90.00
_cell.angle_gamma   90.00
#
_symmetry.space_group_name_H-M   'P 1'
#
loop_
_entity.id
_entity.type
_entity.pdbx_description
1 polymer ?
#
loop_
_entity_poly.entity_id
_entity_poly.type
_entity_poly.pdbx_seq_one_letter_code
_entity_poly.pdbx_strand_id
1 'polypeptide(L)'
;MRLYLLLVIFLISPITSADSHTEFAEKIVDFTLKQDYQARVKNIVSSLKRVIPGADIPEKDVLALLEKVYSSPEYKKAKVDAYKEHYTAEELMQIYELLKDPAYQLLLARQQAVMQASNAALTPMLQKEMQAFISSHLNSQK
;
A
#
# COMPACT_ATOMS: atom_id res chain seq x y z
N MET A 1 36.76 -42.74 -6.59
CA MET A 1 35.40 -42.38 -7.05
C MET A 1 34.41 -43.07 -6.13
N ARG A 2 33.57 -42.44 -5.31
CA ARG A 2 33.03 -41.07 -5.28
C ARG A 2 32.83 -40.70 -3.79
N LEU A 3 33.85 -40.10 -3.20
CA LEU A 3 33.79 -39.38 -1.91
C LEU A 3 33.02 -38.03 -2.05
N TYR A 4 32.26 -37.87 -3.12
CA TYR A 4 31.61 -36.63 -3.53
C TYR A 4 30.11 -36.59 -3.21
N LEU A 5 29.56 -37.64 -2.59
CA LEU A 5 28.12 -37.70 -2.28
C LEU A 5 27.74 -37.11 -0.92
N LEU A 6 28.72 -36.65 -0.11
CA LEU A 6 28.47 -36.05 1.20
C LEU A 6 28.75 -34.54 1.26
N LEU A 7 29.10 -33.90 0.15
CA LEU A 7 29.54 -32.49 0.12
C LEU A 7 28.58 -31.53 -0.59
N VAL A 8 27.41 -32.01 -1.00
CA VAL A 8 26.40 -31.20 -1.72
C VAL A 8 25.15 -30.90 -0.86
N ILE A 9 25.11 -31.43 0.37
CA ILE A 9 24.06 -31.09 1.33
C ILE A 9 24.68 -30.11 2.34
N PHE A 10 24.10 -28.91 2.47
CA PHE A 10 24.44 -27.86 3.45
C PHE A 10 25.55 -26.84 3.12
N LEU A 11 25.74 -26.46 1.86
CA LEU A 11 26.12 -25.07 1.54
C LEU A 11 24.90 -24.15 1.45
N ILE A 12 23.87 -24.41 2.26
CA ILE A 12 22.92 -23.37 2.66
C ILE A 12 23.64 -22.69 3.80
N SER A 13 24.37 -21.62 3.51
CA SER A 13 24.76 -20.67 4.56
C SER A 13 23.53 -20.46 5.43
N PRO A 14 23.61 -20.58 6.76
CA PRO A 14 22.53 -20.10 7.59
C PRO A 14 22.48 -18.60 7.31
N ILE A 15 21.60 -18.18 6.39
CA ILE A 15 21.16 -16.80 6.38
C ILE A 15 20.60 -16.66 7.78
N THR A 16 21.32 -15.94 8.63
CA THR A 16 20.84 -15.72 9.99
C THR A 16 19.45 -15.11 9.79
N SER A 17 18.43 -15.69 10.43
CA SER A 17 17.05 -15.32 10.07
C SER A 17 16.83 -13.81 10.20
N ALA A 18 17.58 -13.15 11.09
CA ALA A 18 17.64 -11.69 11.27
C ALA A 18 18.15 -10.91 10.04
N ASP A 19 19.17 -11.41 9.34
CA ASP A 19 19.70 -10.77 8.12
C ASP A 19 18.71 -10.90 6.96
N SER A 20 18.13 -12.09 6.74
CA SER A 20 17.06 -12.29 5.75
C SER A 20 15.80 -11.48 6.07
N HIS A 21 15.47 -11.33 7.35
CA HIS A 21 14.25 -10.66 7.78
C HIS A 21 14.27 -9.19 7.35
N THR A 22 15.36 -8.50 7.63
CA THR A 22 15.52 -7.09 7.24
C THR A 22 15.63 -6.95 5.73
N GLU A 23 16.38 -7.83 5.08
CA GLU A 23 16.55 -7.81 3.62
C GLU A 23 15.22 -7.96 2.86
N PHE A 24 14.38 -8.93 3.22
CA PHE A 24 13.09 -9.12 2.54
C PHE A 24 12.11 -8.00 2.83
N ALA A 25 12.08 -7.49 4.07
CA ALA A 25 11.27 -6.33 4.42
C ALA A 25 11.66 -5.09 3.59
N GLU A 26 12.96 -4.81 3.43
CA GLU A 26 13.45 -3.72 2.59
C GLU A 26 13.04 -3.90 1.12
N LYS A 27 13.21 -5.10 0.57
CA LYS A 27 12.83 -5.42 -0.80
C LYS A 27 11.33 -5.25 -1.05
N ILE A 28 10.47 -5.71 -0.14
CA ILE A 28 9.02 -5.52 -0.21
C ILE A 28 8.68 -4.03 -0.15
N VAL A 29 9.31 -3.28 0.74
CA VAL A 29 9.07 -1.84 0.88
C VAL A 29 9.48 -1.10 -0.39
N ASP A 30 10.64 -1.41 -0.98
CA ASP A 30 11.08 -0.81 -2.24
C ASP A 30 10.17 -1.15 -3.43
N PHE A 31 9.63 -2.37 -3.45
CA PHE A 31 8.66 -2.78 -4.46
C PHE A 31 7.34 -2.01 -4.32
N THR A 32 6.86 -1.86 -3.08
CA THR A 32 5.51 -1.33 -2.80
C THR A 32 5.47 0.20 -2.70
N LEU A 33 6.56 0.87 -2.31
CA LEU A 33 6.60 2.33 -2.12
C LEU A 33 6.14 3.12 -3.35
N LYS A 34 6.54 2.70 -4.56
CA LYS A 34 6.11 3.35 -5.80
C LYS A 34 4.62 3.15 -6.10
N GLN A 35 4.07 1.97 -5.79
CA GLN A 35 2.67 1.65 -6.05
C GLN A 35 1.73 2.29 -5.00
N ASP A 36 2.16 2.33 -3.74
CA ASP A 36 1.41 2.91 -2.62
C ASP A 36 1.21 4.43 -2.80
N TYR A 37 2.21 5.14 -3.30
CA TYR A 37 2.12 6.58 -3.54
C TYR A 37 0.98 6.93 -4.50
N GLN A 38 0.94 6.33 -5.69
CA GLN A 38 -0.05 6.67 -6.72
C GLN A 38 -1.50 6.37 -6.29
N ALA A 39 -1.70 5.33 -5.48
CA ALA A 39 -3.03 4.94 -4.99
C ALA A 39 -3.49 5.77 -3.78
N ARG A 40 -2.61 6.08 -2.84
CA ARG A 40 -2.97 6.77 -1.59
C ARG A 40 -3.07 8.28 -1.75
N VAL A 41 -2.20 8.86 -2.56
CA VAL A 41 -2.13 10.32 -2.70
C VAL A 41 -3.38 10.92 -3.34
N LYS A 42 -4.00 10.24 -4.31
CA LYS A 42 -5.30 10.68 -4.87
C LYS A 42 -6.44 10.70 -3.84
N ASN A 43 -6.45 9.79 -2.88
CA ASN A 43 -7.51 9.67 -1.88
C ASN A 43 -7.31 10.60 -0.66
N ILE A 44 -6.04 10.87 -0.32
CA ILE A 44 -5.68 11.70 0.84
C ILE A 44 -5.83 13.19 0.51
N VAL A 45 -5.50 13.62 -0.71
CA VAL A 45 -5.64 15.03 -1.13
C VAL A 45 -7.06 15.56 -0.96
N SER A 46 -8.07 14.79 -1.39
CA SER A 46 -9.49 15.15 -1.22
C SER A 46 -9.95 15.20 0.24
N SER A 47 -9.20 14.58 1.15
CA SER A 47 -9.48 14.54 2.58
C SER A 47 -8.71 15.63 3.33
N LEU A 48 -7.46 15.89 2.97
CA LEU A 48 -6.63 16.94 3.57
C LEU A 48 -7.14 18.36 3.27
N LYS A 49 -7.67 18.61 2.06
CA LYS A 49 -8.34 19.90 1.73
C LYS A 49 -9.50 20.22 2.68
N ARG A 50 -10.12 19.21 3.32
CA ARG A 50 -11.20 19.40 4.30
C ARG A 50 -10.71 19.68 5.72
N VAL A 51 -9.47 19.33 6.05
CA VAL A 51 -8.92 19.42 7.43
C VAL A 51 -8.17 20.73 7.68
N ILE A 52 -7.83 21.49 6.63
CA ILE A 52 -7.23 22.82 6.75
C ILE A 52 -8.23 23.88 6.24
N PRO A 53 -9.22 24.29 7.05
CA PRO A 53 -10.13 25.36 6.66
C PRO A 53 -9.36 26.67 6.44
N GLY A 54 -9.52 27.27 5.25
CA GLY A 54 -8.99 28.60 4.94
C GLY A 54 -7.59 28.64 4.29
N ALA A 55 -6.93 27.50 4.07
CA ALA A 55 -5.71 27.45 3.29
C ALA A 55 -6.02 27.00 1.85
N ASP A 56 -5.95 27.93 0.90
CA ASP A 56 -6.02 27.63 -0.53
C ASP A 56 -4.70 27.01 -0.99
N ILE A 57 -4.36 25.83 -0.45
CA ILE A 57 -3.13 25.11 -0.80
C ILE A 57 -3.37 24.44 -2.15
N PRO A 58 -2.60 24.80 -3.19
CA PRO A 58 -2.72 24.17 -4.49
C PRO A 58 -2.53 22.65 -4.37
N GLU A 59 -3.37 21.90 -5.08
CA GLU A 59 -3.31 20.43 -5.08
C GLU A 59 -1.91 19.91 -5.40
N LYS A 60 -1.24 20.51 -6.38
CA LYS A 60 0.15 20.20 -6.76
C LYS A 60 1.13 20.29 -5.58
N ASP A 61 0.93 21.21 -4.64
CA ASP A 61 1.85 21.45 -3.53
C ASP A 61 1.60 20.43 -2.42
N VAL A 62 0.33 20.04 -2.20
CA VAL A 62 -0.03 18.91 -1.33
C VAL A 62 0.51 17.59 -1.90
N LEU A 63 0.39 17.37 -3.20
CA LEU A 63 0.95 16.20 -3.89
C LEU A 63 2.46 16.12 -3.70
N ALA A 64 3.18 17.22 -3.94
CA ALA A 64 4.63 17.27 -3.76
C ALA A 64 5.06 17.04 -2.30
N LEU A 65 4.31 17.59 -1.33
CA LEU A 65 4.56 17.32 0.09
C LEU A 65 4.38 15.84 0.42
N LEU A 66 3.29 15.22 -0.05
CA LEU A 66 3.04 13.80 0.15
C LEU A 66 4.14 12.94 -0.50
N GLU A 67 4.59 13.29 -1.71
CA GLU A 67 5.69 12.60 -2.39
C GLU A 67 6.97 12.61 -1.56
N LYS A 68 7.29 13.78 -1.01
CA LYS A 68 8.46 13.96 -0.16
C LYS A 68 8.37 13.10 1.10
N VAL A 69 7.21 13.06 1.76
CA VAL A 69 7.01 12.25 2.98
C VAL A 69 7.07 10.76 2.65
N TYR A 70 6.37 10.31 1.61
CA TYR A 70 6.37 8.90 1.22
C TYR A 70 7.74 8.42 0.70
N SER A 71 8.56 9.31 0.17
CA SER A 71 9.92 8.99 -0.29
C SER A 71 10.99 9.20 0.79
N SER A 72 10.60 9.58 2.02
CA SER A 72 11.56 9.89 3.06
C SER A 72 12.23 8.63 3.63
N PRO A 73 13.52 8.69 4.00
CA PRO A 73 14.21 7.58 4.66
C PRO A 73 13.52 7.14 5.96
N GLU A 74 12.95 8.09 6.71
CA GLU A 74 12.23 7.84 7.96
C GLU A 74 10.95 7.03 7.71
N TYR A 75 10.20 7.38 6.67
CA TYR A 75 9.00 6.62 6.29
C TYR A 75 9.35 5.23 5.77
N LYS A 76 10.41 5.10 4.94
CA LYS A 76 10.91 3.79 4.49
C LYS A 76 11.28 2.92 5.69
N LYS A 77 12.04 3.46 6.65
CA LYS A 77 12.43 2.76 7.88
C LYS A 77 11.20 2.30 8.67
N ALA A 78 10.23 3.19 8.88
CA ALA A 78 9.00 2.85 9.61
C ALA A 78 8.21 1.72 8.95
N LYS A 79 8.12 1.68 7.60
CA LYS A 79 7.48 0.56 6.90
C LYS A 79 8.28 -0.74 7.03
N VAL A 80 9.61 -0.69 6.92
CA VAL A 80 10.48 -1.87 7.08
C VAL A 80 10.29 -2.45 8.48
N ASP A 81 10.32 -1.60 9.51
CA ASP A 81 10.13 -2.02 10.89
C ASP A 81 8.73 -2.63 11.10
N ALA A 82 7.67 -2.05 10.51
CA ALA A 82 6.32 -2.61 10.55
C ALA A 82 6.19 -3.99 9.87
N TYR A 83 6.85 -4.20 8.72
CA TYR A 83 6.91 -5.53 8.09
C TYR A 83 7.62 -6.54 8.99
N LYS A 84 8.68 -6.10 9.67
CA LYS A 84 9.43 -6.98 10.58
C LYS A 84 8.68 -7.33 11.86
N GLU A 85 7.78 -6.47 12.29
CA GLU A 85 6.94 -6.71 13.47
C GLU A 85 5.80 -7.70 13.19
N HIS A 86 5.26 -7.68 11.98
CA HIS A 86 4.03 -8.41 11.64
C HIS A 86 4.24 -9.70 10.86
N TYR A 87 5.44 -9.95 10.34
CA TYR A 87 5.72 -11.11 9.52
C TYR A 87 7.03 -11.78 9.93
N THR A 88 7.11 -13.07 9.68
CA THR A 88 8.35 -13.84 9.77
C THR A 88 9.20 -13.64 8.52
N ALA A 89 10.49 -13.96 8.59
CA ALA A 89 11.39 -13.91 7.44
C ALA A 89 10.92 -14.81 6.27
N GLU A 90 10.31 -15.97 6.58
CA GLU A 90 9.78 -16.88 5.56
C GLU A 90 8.54 -16.32 4.87
N GLU A 91 7.62 -15.72 5.61
CA GLU A 91 6.44 -15.06 5.04
C GLU A 91 6.86 -13.86 4.17
N LEU A 92 7.84 -13.06 4.60
CA LEU A 92 8.35 -11.95 3.80
C LEU A 92 9.03 -12.45 2.52
N MET A 93 9.74 -13.56 2.56
CA MET A 93 10.28 -14.18 1.34
C MET A 93 9.15 -14.59 0.38
N GLN A 94 8.10 -15.25 0.88
CA GLN A 94 6.95 -15.66 0.07
C GLN A 94 6.20 -14.46 -0.52
N ILE A 95 5.98 -13.41 0.27
CA ILE A 95 5.38 -12.16 -0.18
C ILE A 95 6.24 -11.50 -1.26
N TYR A 96 7.56 -11.47 -1.07
CA TYR A 96 8.47 -10.90 -2.06
C TYR A 96 8.44 -11.67 -3.40
N GLU A 97 8.40 -13.00 -3.36
CA GLU A 97 8.24 -13.81 -4.58
C GLU A 97 6.87 -13.62 -5.22
N LEU A 98 5.79 -13.54 -4.44
CA LEU A 98 4.46 -13.21 -4.95
C LEU A 98 4.42 -11.83 -5.62
N LEU A 99 5.10 -10.83 -5.06
CA LEU A 99 5.20 -9.50 -5.66
C LEU A 99 5.91 -9.53 -7.02
N LYS A 100 6.78 -10.50 -7.28
CA LYS A 100 7.43 -10.65 -8.60
C LYS A 100 6.57 -11.41 -9.60
N ASP A 101 5.50 -12.07 -9.16
CA ASP A 101 4.61 -12.84 -10.02
C ASP A 101 3.85 -11.91 -10.99
N PRO A 102 3.96 -12.09 -12.32
CA PRO A 102 3.26 -11.27 -13.31
C PRO A 102 1.73 -11.31 -13.18
N ALA A 103 1.16 -12.45 -12.78
CA ALA A 103 -0.27 -12.59 -12.55
C ALA A 103 -0.72 -11.80 -11.31
N TYR A 104 0.11 -11.77 -10.26
CA TYR A 104 -0.16 -10.93 -9.09
C TYR A 104 -0.05 -9.45 -9.42
N GLN A 105 0.96 -9.04 -10.20
CA GLN A 105 1.06 -7.65 -10.69
C GLN A 105 -0.15 -7.25 -11.54
N LEU A 106 -0.61 -8.15 -12.41
CA LEU A 106 -1.84 -7.94 -13.19
C LEU A 106 -3.05 -7.79 -12.26
N LEU A 107 -3.18 -8.66 -11.25
CA LEU A 107 -4.26 -8.59 -10.27
C LEU A 107 -4.28 -7.23 -9.54
N LEU A 108 -3.13 -6.78 -9.04
CA LEU A 108 -3.01 -5.48 -8.36
C LEU A 108 -3.46 -4.32 -9.26
N ALA A 109 -3.01 -4.31 -10.51
CA ALA A 109 -3.41 -3.28 -11.48
C ALA A 109 -4.92 -3.31 -11.77
N ARG A 110 -5.52 -4.49 -11.89
CA ARG A 110 -6.97 -4.64 -12.12
C ARG A 110 -7.78 -4.28 -10.88
N GLN A 111 -7.33 -4.64 -9.69
CA GLN A 111 -7.98 -4.29 -8.43
C GLN A 111 -8.08 -2.78 -8.26
N GLN A 112 -7.03 -2.03 -8.60
CA GLN A 112 -7.06 -0.57 -8.54
C GLN A 112 -8.09 0.03 -9.51
N ALA A 113 -8.20 -0.52 -10.73
CA ALA A 113 -9.21 -0.08 -11.70
C ALA A 113 -10.63 -0.40 -11.25
N VAL A 114 -10.85 -1.61 -10.70
CA VAL A 114 -12.15 -2.01 -10.13
C VAL A 114 -12.54 -1.10 -8.97
N MET A 115 -11.62 -0.80 -8.04
CA MET A 115 -11.86 0.12 -6.93
C MET A 115 -12.28 1.52 -7.42
N GLN A 116 -11.60 2.04 -8.44
CA GLN A 116 -11.97 3.34 -9.03
C GLN A 116 -13.36 3.31 -9.66
N ALA A 117 -13.69 2.25 -10.43
CA ALA A 117 -15.01 2.09 -11.03
C ALA A 117 -16.12 1.98 -9.97
N SER A 118 -15.89 1.20 -8.91
CA SER A 118 -16.82 1.07 -7.78
C SER A 118 -17.04 2.40 -7.06
N ASN A 119 -15.98 3.18 -6.82
CA ASN A 119 -16.10 4.51 -6.20
C ASN A 119 -16.85 5.51 -7.09
N ALA A 120 -16.60 5.47 -8.41
CA ALA A 120 -17.31 6.32 -9.38
C ALA A 120 -18.82 5.98 -9.43
N ALA A 121 -19.17 4.70 -9.34
CA ALA A 121 -20.56 4.25 -9.27
C ALA A 121 -21.23 4.58 -7.93
N LEU A 122 -20.49 4.48 -6.81
CA LEU A 122 -21.01 4.73 -5.47
C LEU A 122 -21.40 6.19 -5.24
N THR A 123 -20.63 7.14 -5.81
CA THR A 123 -20.85 8.58 -5.60
C THR A 123 -22.27 9.05 -5.95
N PRO A 124 -22.82 8.78 -7.17
CA PRO A 124 -24.19 9.17 -7.50
C PRO A 124 -25.24 8.39 -6.69
N MET A 125 -24.96 7.13 -6.33
CA MET A 125 -25.86 6.34 -5.46
C MET A 125 -25.98 6.98 -4.08
N LEU A 126 -24.86 7.32 -3.44
CA LEU A 126 -24.85 8.01 -2.16
C LEU A 126 -25.53 9.37 -2.23
N GLN A 127 -25.31 10.15 -3.29
CA GLN A 127 -26.00 11.43 -3.48
C GLN A 127 -27.51 11.26 -3.53
N LYS A 128 -28.00 10.27 -4.28
CA LYS A 128 -29.42 9.96 -4.39
C LYS A 128 -30.01 9.55 -3.04
N GLU A 129 -29.37 8.61 -2.35
CA GLU A 129 -29.83 8.11 -1.05
C GLU A 129 -29.78 9.21 0.02
N MET A 130 -28.74 10.05 0.03
CA MET A 130 -28.65 11.21 0.94
C MET A 130 -29.76 12.24 0.68
N GLN A 131 -30.08 12.54 -0.58
CA GLN A 131 -31.18 13.45 -0.92
C GLN A 131 -32.53 12.90 -0.44
N ALA A 132 -32.77 11.61 -0.63
CA ALA A 132 -33.98 10.95 -0.13
C ALA A 132 -34.04 10.99 1.40
N PHE A 133 -32.93 10.69 2.08
CA PHE A 133 -32.81 10.76 3.54
C PHE A 133 -33.12 12.17 4.07
N ILE A 134 -32.47 13.20 3.54
CA ILE A 134 -32.69 14.60 3.96
C ILE A 134 -34.14 15.00 3.73
N SER A 135 -34.71 14.66 2.57
CA SER A 135 -36.09 15.01 2.22
C SER A 135 -37.11 14.34 3.16
N SER A 136 -36.89 13.08 3.52
CA SER A 136 -37.75 12.37 4.50
C SER A 136 -37.60 12.94 5.92
N HIS A 137 -36.39 13.28 6.35
CA HIS A 137 -36.16 13.85 7.68
C HIS A 137 -36.73 15.27 7.82
N LEU A 138 -36.55 16.15 6.83
CA LEU A 138 -37.09 17.51 6.88
C LEU A 138 -38.63 17.54 6.84
N ASN A 139 -39.26 16.59 6.13
CA ASN A 139 -40.72 16.48 6.10
C ASN A 139 -41.30 15.83 7.38
N SER A 140 -40.52 15.04 8.11
CA SER A 140 -40.95 14.43 9.39
C SER A 140 -40.88 15.38 10.59
N GLN A 141 -40.28 16.57 10.43
CA GLN A 141 -40.15 17.59 11.49
C GLN A 141 -41.09 18.79 11.30
N LYS A 142 -42.02 18.75 10.33
CA LYS A 142 -43.13 19.70 10.18
C LYS A 142 -44.43 19.07 10.65
#